data_AF-A0A0K9Q5J7-F1
#
_entry.id   AF-A0A0K9Q5J7-F1
#
_cell.length_a   1.000
_cell.length_b   1.000
_cell.length_c   1.000
_cell.angle_alpha   90.00
_cell.angle_beta   90.00
_cell.angle_gamma   90.00
#
_symmetry.space_group_name_H-M   'P 1'
#
loop_
_entity.id
_entity.type
_entity.pdbx_description
1 polymer ?
#
loop_
_entity_poly.entity_id
_entity_poly.type
_entity_poly.pdbx_seq_one_letter_code
_entity_poly.pdbx_strand_id
1 'polypeptide(L)'
;EIYGGIHVDAEKNDGEALLHTLGNFHSCECYSQGQECYCISKGEMHIRRILSTIRGPWALIYWHVGSKTLWFGRDAFGRRSLLVHWPNVKEPKFVLSSVSPRSKIKHSDTIYDLEELPCGIYSIFLGGLKYNSHDTPKQKNAMVKKHGWSDSLLKELVQWKRIYVDPNCSLRYHVLPMKEIVARDTLQAHKVLIALRESVMRRTVSSTIFQSARIGDCAPVAILFSGGLDSMILATLLDECLNST
;
A
#
# COMPACT_ATOMS: atom_id res chain seq x y z
N GLU A 1 -8.51 3.77 9.49
CA GLU A 1 -7.87 3.93 10.81
C GLU A 1 -6.69 4.88 10.70
N ILE A 2 -6.80 6.02 11.38
CA ILE A 2 -5.76 7.04 11.51
C ILE A 2 -5.41 7.15 12.99
N TYR A 3 -4.16 6.88 13.33
CA TYR A 3 -3.64 6.87 14.70
C TYR A 3 -2.83 8.12 15.05
N GLY A 4 -2.68 9.07 14.11
CA GLY A 4 -1.97 10.31 14.36
C GLY A 4 -1.70 11.11 13.08
N GLY A 5 -1.03 12.25 13.24
CA GLY A 5 -0.72 13.17 12.15
C GLY A 5 -1.82 14.18 11.82
N ILE A 6 -3.06 13.84 12.15
CA ILE A 6 -4.22 14.72 12.19
C ILE A 6 -4.99 14.44 13.49
N HIS A 7 -5.76 15.42 13.94
CA HIS A 7 -6.62 15.25 15.11
C HIS A 7 -7.91 14.53 14.68
N VAL A 8 -8.25 13.46 15.40
CA VAL A 8 -9.49 12.70 15.23
C VAL A 8 -10.14 12.58 16.61
N ASP A 9 -11.33 13.15 16.77
CA ASP A 9 -12.11 13.04 18.01
C ASP A 9 -12.54 11.59 18.23
N ALA A 10 -12.67 11.17 19.50
CA ALA A 10 -13.00 9.79 19.87
C ALA A 10 -14.34 9.29 19.29
N GLU A 11 -15.27 10.21 19.00
CA GLU A 11 -16.60 9.91 18.48
C GLU A 11 -16.73 10.14 16.96
N LYS A 12 -15.64 10.54 16.29
CA LYS A 12 -15.68 10.90 14.85
C LYS A 12 -15.07 9.84 13.96
N ASN A 13 -15.63 9.73 12.77
CA ASN A 13 -15.03 8.94 11.70
C ASN A 13 -13.71 9.59 11.25
N ASP A 14 -12.65 8.80 11.21
CA ASP A 14 -11.31 9.26 10.82
C ASP A 14 -11.24 9.72 9.36
N GLY A 15 -12.01 9.08 8.47
CA GLY A 15 -12.18 9.49 7.08
C GLY A 15 -12.86 10.86 6.94
N GLU A 16 -13.86 11.14 7.77
CA GLU A 16 -14.51 12.46 7.83
C GLU A 16 -13.57 13.55 8.35
N ALA A 17 -12.84 13.27 9.44
CA ALA A 17 -11.84 14.19 9.99
C ALA A 17 -10.74 14.50 8.96
N LEU A 18 -10.29 13.48 8.21
CA LEU A 18 -9.35 13.65 7.11
C LEU A 18 -9.94 14.51 5.99
N LEU A 19 -11.18 14.26 5.56
CA LEU A 19 -11.83 15.01 4.49
C LEU A 19 -11.98 16.49 4.86
N HIS A 20 -12.39 16.79 6.10
CA HIS A 20 -12.45 18.15 6.61
C HIS A 20 -11.07 18.82 6.63
N THR A 21 -10.03 18.09 7.08
CA THR A 21 -8.65 18.59 7.09
C THR A 21 -8.13 18.89 5.69
N LEU A 22 -8.46 18.05 4.70
CA LEU A 22 -8.11 18.27 3.29
C LEU A 22 -8.91 19.40 2.63
N GLY A 23 -10.14 19.65 3.11
CA GLY A 23 -11.04 20.68 2.61
C GLY A 23 -10.78 22.09 3.15
N ASN A 24 -10.10 22.22 4.31
CA ASN A 24 -9.84 23.48 4.99
C ASN A 24 -8.82 24.42 4.30
N PHE A 25 -8.47 24.16 3.04
CA PHE A 25 -7.65 25.05 2.23
C PHE A 25 -8.52 25.94 1.35
N HIS A 26 -8.58 27.24 1.65
CA HIS A 26 -9.29 28.22 0.83
C HIS A 26 -8.64 28.33 -0.57
N SER A 27 -9.38 27.93 -1.59
CA SER A 27 -9.05 28.20 -2.99
C SER A 27 -9.16 29.71 -3.26
N CYS A 28 -8.07 30.35 -3.69
CA CYS A 28 -8.16 31.69 -4.29
C CYS A 28 -9.06 31.65 -5.54
N GLU A 29 -9.87 32.69 -5.75
CA GLU A 29 -10.67 32.92 -6.98
C GLU A 29 -9.84 33.12 -8.26
N CYS A 30 -8.51 33.05 -8.15
CA CYS A 30 -7.52 33.15 -9.21
C CYS A 30 -7.69 32.13 -10.37
N TYR A 31 -8.58 31.14 -10.25
CA TYR A 31 -8.78 30.05 -11.22
C TYR A 31 -9.41 30.51 -12.54
N SER A 32 -10.06 31.68 -12.55
CA SER A 32 -10.79 32.21 -13.71
C SER A 32 -9.90 32.75 -14.83
N GLN A 33 -8.59 32.92 -14.61
CA GLN A 33 -7.69 33.63 -15.54
C GLN A 33 -6.54 32.80 -16.12
N GLY A 34 -6.45 31.49 -15.83
CA GLY A 34 -5.50 30.61 -16.52
C GLY A 34 -4.00 30.90 -16.29
N GLN A 35 -3.64 31.68 -15.26
CA GLN A 35 -2.27 31.92 -14.84
C GLN A 35 -1.88 31.03 -13.64
N GLU A 36 -0.59 30.66 -13.54
CA GLU A 36 -0.02 29.99 -12.37
C GLU A 36 -0.10 30.91 -11.15
N CYS A 37 -1.14 30.72 -10.34
CA CYS A 37 -1.29 31.42 -9.09
C CYS A 37 -0.45 30.75 -8.00
N TYR A 38 0.24 31.55 -7.19
CA TYR A 38 0.94 31.13 -5.97
C TYR A 38 0.06 30.32 -4.98
N CYS A 39 -1.27 30.44 -5.06
CA CYS A 39 -2.22 29.66 -4.27
C CYS A 39 -2.34 28.19 -4.74
N ILE A 40 -2.11 27.89 -6.02
CA ILE A 40 -2.19 26.53 -6.57
C ILE A 40 -1.03 25.68 -6.04
N SER A 41 0.19 26.22 -6.08
CA SER A 41 1.37 25.56 -5.51
C SER A 41 1.23 25.37 -3.99
N LYS A 42 0.62 26.32 -3.29
CA LYS A 42 0.26 26.17 -1.87
C LYS A 42 -0.77 25.07 -1.62
N GLY A 43 -1.79 24.93 -2.46
CA GLY A 43 -2.79 23.85 -2.34
C GLY A 43 -2.18 22.46 -2.57
N GLU A 44 -1.32 22.33 -3.58
CA GLU A 44 -0.56 21.10 -3.83
C GLU A 44 0.32 20.74 -2.61
N MET A 45 1.08 21.72 -2.09
CA MET A 45 1.91 21.53 -0.91
C MET A 45 1.08 21.18 0.34
N HIS A 46 -0.10 21.77 0.50
CA HIS A 46 -1.00 21.53 1.63
C HIS A 46 -1.48 20.08 1.67
N ILE A 47 -2.05 19.58 0.57
CA ILE A 47 -2.52 18.20 0.46
C ILE A 47 -1.36 17.22 0.69
N ARG A 48 -0.23 17.44 0.02
CA ARG A 48 0.97 16.59 0.20
C ARG A 48 1.44 16.56 1.65
N ARG A 49 1.41 17.71 2.33
CA ARG A 49 1.82 17.81 3.74
C ARG A 49 0.89 17.00 4.63
N ILE A 50 -0.43 17.16 4.48
CA ILE A 50 -1.42 16.39 5.25
C ILE A 50 -1.23 14.89 5.02
N LEU A 51 -1.16 14.45 3.75
CA LEU A 51 -1.01 13.03 3.42
C LEU A 51 0.30 12.43 3.95
N SER A 52 1.34 13.26 4.12
CA SER A 52 2.61 12.84 4.71
C SER A 52 2.59 12.79 6.24
N THR A 53 1.69 13.50 6.91
CA THR A 53 1.62 13.46 8.38
C THR A 53 0.80 12.28 8.89
N ILE A 54 -0.17 11.79 8.11
CA ILE A 54 -1.06 10.69 8.50
C ILE A 54 -0.26 9.48 8.99
N ARG A 55 -0.50 9.10 10.25
CA ARG A 55 0.05 7.89 10.86
C ARG A 55 -1.03 6.83 10.90
N GLY A 56 -0.86 5.77 10.12
CA GLY A 56 -1.80 4.66 10.03
C GLY A 56 -1.82 4.06 8.62
N PRO A 57 -2.45 2.89 8.44
CA PRO A 57 -2.61 2.26 7.13
C PRO A 57 -3.67 3.02 6.33
N TRP A 58 -3.31 3.55 5.16
CA TRP A 58 -4.24 4.28 4.31
C TRP A 58 -4.02 3.99 2.82
N ALA A 59 -5.13 3.95 2.10
CA ALA A 59 -5.24 4.04 0.66
C ALA A 59 -6.44 4.93 0.37
N LEU A 60 -6.29 5.93 -0.49
CA LEU A 60 -7.36 6.92 -0.72
C LEU A 60 -7.40 7.44 -2.15
N ILE A 61 -8.55 8.02 -2.46
CA ILE A 61 -8.84 8.77 -3.67
C ILE A 61 -9.58 10.03 -3.21
N TYR A 62 -9.07 11.20 -3.59
CA TYR A 62 -9.58 12.50 -3.18
C TYR A 62 -9.66 13.44 -4.39
N TRP A 63 -10.85 13.95 -4.67
CA TRP A 63 -11.07 14.93 -5.73
C TRP A 63 -11.04 16.34 -5.14
N HIS A 64 -10.04 17.13 -5.51
CA HIS A 64 -9.96 18.53 -5.12
C HIS A 64 -10.60 19.42 -6.20
N VAL A 65 -11.84 19.84 -5.94
CA VAL A 65 -12.66 20.62 -6.88
C VAL A 65 -12.00 21.93 -7.29
N GLY A 66 -11.37 22.63 -6.33
CA GLY A 66 -10.78 23.95 -6.55
C GLY A 66 -9.62 23.94 -7.54
N SER A 67 -8.77 22.90 -7.52
CA SER A 67 -7.66 22.75 -8.47
C SER A 67 -7.97 21.85 -9.66
N LYS A 68 -9.16 21.22 -9.71
CA LYS A 68 -9.53 20.17 -10.67
C LYS A 68 -8.48 19.05 -10.71
N THR A 69 -8.00 18.63 -9.54
CA THR A 69 -6.94 17.63 -9.40
C THR A 69 -7.47 16.42 -8.65
N LEU A 70 -7.30 15.23 -9.24
CA LEU A 70 -7.52 13.95 -8.58
C LEU A 70 -6.24 13.57 -7.84
N TRP A 71 -6.34 13.40 -6.54
CA TRP A 71 -5.28 12.89 -5.66
C TRP A 71 -5.58 11.44 -5.32
N PHE A 72 -4.56 10.59 -5.36
CA PHE A 72 -4.71 9.18 -5.00
C PHE A 72 -3.37 8.63 -4.53
N GLY A 73 -3.40 7.53 -3.80
CA GLY A 73 -2.17 6.94 -3.29
C GLY A 73 -2.41 6.10 -2.06
N ARG A 74 -1.29 5.69 -1.47
CA ARG A 74 -1.26 4.82 -0.30
C ARG A 74 -0.04 5.11 0.55
N ASP A 75 -0.13 4.69 1.80
CA ASP A 75 0.89 4.94 2.81
C ASP A 75 2.27 4.39 2.41
N ALA A 76 3.31 4.93 3.05
CA ALA A 76 4.71 4.60 2.80
C ALA A 76 5.03 3.10 2.83
N PHE A 77 4.28 2.32 3.62
CA PHE A 77 4.49 0.89 3.80
C PHE A 77 3.54 0.01 3.00
N GLY A 78 2.56 0.60 2.29
CA GLY A 78 1.64 -0.13 1.43
C GLY A 78 0.73 -1.11 2.18
N ARG A 79 0.27 -0.74 3.38
CA ARG A 79 -0.53 -1.62 4.26
C ARG A 79 -1.98 -1.77 3.83
N ARG A 80 -2.45 -0.94 2.91
CA ARG A 80 -3.77 -1.05 2.27
C ARG A 80 -3.58 -1.18 0.76
N SER A 81 -4.34 -2.08 0.16
CA SER A 81 -4.35 -2.28 -1.29
C SER A 81 -5.04 -1.12 -2.00
N LEU A 82 -4.42 -0.70 -3.09
CA LEU A 82 -4.98 0.14 -4.14
C LEU A 82 -4.31 -0.32 -5.42
N LEU A 83 -5.12 -0.86 -6.32
CA LEU A 83 -4.77 -1.31 -7.64
C LEU A 83 -5.01 -0.19 -8.63
N VAL A 84 -4.21 -0.17 -9.68
CA VAL A 84 -4.31 0.77 -10.78
C VAL A 84 -4.30 0.02 -12.10
N HIS A 85 -5.19 0.43 -12.99
CA HIS A 85 -5.09 0.12 -14.40
C HIS A 85 -4.76 1.42 -15.13
N TRP A 86 -3.60 1.43 -15.78
CA TRP A 86 -3.17 2.53 -16.61
C TRP A 86 -3.82 2.45 -17.99
N PRO A 87 -4.31 3.57 -18.53
CA PRO A 87 -4.87 3.62 -19.88
C PRO A 87 -3.92 3.00 -20.91
N ASN A 88 -4.45 2.11 -21.74
CA ASN A 88 -3.73 1.50 -22.85
C ASN A 88 -4.61 1.43 -24.12
N VAL A 89 -4.08 0.85 -25.20
CA VAL A 89 -4.77 0.79 -26.50
C VAL A 89 -6.06 -0.03 -26.44
N LYS A 90 -6.09 -1.08 -25.63
CA LYS A 90 -7.27 -1.96 -25.48
C LYS A 90 -8.30 -1.32 -24.56
N GLU A 91 -7.84 -0.72 -23.47
CA GLU A 91 -8.67 -0.08 -22.46
C GLU A 91 -8.18 1.34 -22.15
N PRO A 92 -8.82 2.38 -22.70
CA PRO A 92 -8.35 3.77 -22.56
C PRO A 92 -8.72 4.40 -21.20
N LYS A 93 -9.37 3.66 -20.30
CA LYS A 93 -9.86 4.18 -19.02
C LYS A 93 -8.78 4.09 -17.96
N PHE A 94 -8.64 5.13 -17.14
CA PHE A 94 -7.86 5.05 -15.90
C PHE A 94 -8.78 4.49 -14.80
N VAL A 95 -8.37 3.40 -14.16
CA VAL A 95 -9.18 2.76 -13.11
C VAL A 95 -8.35 2.57 -11.85
N LEU A 96 -8.96 2.86 -10.71
CA LEU A 96 -8.44 2.56 -9.39
C LEU A 96 -9.43 1.61 -8.68
N SER A 97 -8.92 0.61 -7.99
CA SER A 97 -9.74 -0.35 -7.24
C SER A 97 -9.00 -0.83 -5.99
N SER A 98 -9.70 -1.08 -4.89
CA SER A 98 -9.10 -1.72 -3.70
C SER A 98 -8.97 -3.25 -3.84
N VAL A 99 -9.67 -3.85 -4.81
CA VAL A 99 -9.77 -5.30 -4.99
C VAL A 99 -9.61 -5.69 -6.45
N SER A 100 -9.00 -6.84 -6.70
CA SER A 100 -8.95 -7.40 -8.05
C SER A 100 -10.29 -8.08 -8.38
N PRO A 101 -10.76 -8.00 -9.63
CA PRO A 101 -11.91 -8.77 -10.09
C PRO A 101 -11.65 -10.26 -9.90
N ARG A 102 -12.68 -11.00 -9.46
CA ARG A 102 -12.62 -12.47 -9.35
C ARG A 102 -12.63 -13.08 -10.74
N SER A 103 -11.44 -13.41 -11.25
CA SER A 103 -11.20 -14.12 -12.51
C SER A 103 -11.72 -13.42 -13.78
N LYS A 104 -11.06 -13.68 -14.91
CA LYS A 104 -11.50 -13.24 -16.24
C LYS A 104 -12.86 -13.89 -16.55
N ILE A 105 -13.97 -13.22 -16.23
CA ILE A 105 -15.26 -13.64 -16.74
C ILE A 105 -15.16 -13.55 -18.26
N LYS A 106 -15.21 -14.70 -18.94
CA LYS A 106 -15.09 -14.85 -20.40
C LYS A 106 -16.19 -14.10 -21.22
N HIS A 107 -17.05 -13.35 -20.54
CA HIS A 107 -18.20 -12.64 -21.11
C HIS A 107 -18.13 -11.11 -20.96
N SER A 108 -17.08 -10.55 -20.35
CA SER A 108 -16.83 -9.10 -20.42
C SER A 108 -15.56 -8.86 -21.25
N ASP A 109 -15.71 -8.20 -22.40
CA ASP A 109 -14.58 -7.79 -23.27
C ASP A 109 -13.58 -6.87 -22.56
N THR A 110 -13.97 -6.30 -21.41
CA THR A 110 -13.20 -5.35 -20.61
C THR A 110 -12.35 -6.08 -19.57
N ILE A 111 -11.10 -6.42 -19.92
CA ILE A 111 -10.11 -6.94 -18.96
C ILE A 111 -9.22 -5.78 -18.53
N TYR A 112 -9.45 -5.25 -17.33
CA TYR A 112 -8.53 -4.29 -16.73
C TYR A 112 -7.25 -5.01 -16.31
N ASP A 113 -6.13 -4.63 -16.91
CA ASP A 113 -4.80 -5.01 -16.45
C ASP A 113 -4.49 -4.19 -15.18
N LEU A 114 -4.94 -4.72 -14.03
CA LEU A 114 -4.76 -4.11 -12.71
C LEU A 114 -3.43 -4.56 -12.10
N GLU A 115 -2.60 -3.59 -11.72
CA GLU A 115 -1.39 -3.79 -10.95
C GLU A 115 -1.46 -3.07 -9.60
N GLU A 116 -0.66 -3.51 -8.64
CA GLU A 116 -0.57 -2.88 -7.32
C GLU A 116 0.07 -1.49 -7.44
N LEU A 117 -0.65 -0.43 -7.05
CA LEU A 117 -0.12 0.93 -7.10
C LEU A 117 1.09 1.03 -6.14
N PRO A 118 2.27 1.46 -6.61
CA PRO A 118 3.42 1.65 -5.73
C PRO A 118 3.13 2.66 -4.61
N CYS A 119 3.77 2.49 -3.46
CA CYS A 119 3.59 3.38 -2.32
C CYS A 119 3.95 4.83 -2.69
N GLY A 120 3.14 5.78 -2.21
CA GLY A 120 3.32 7.19 -2.47
C GLY A 120 2.02 7.96 -2.69
N ILE A 121 2.20 9.26 -2.90
CA ILE A 121 1.13 10.22 -3.20
C ILE A 121 1.21 10.56 -4.68
N TYR A 122 0.08 10.50 -5.37
CA TYR A 122 -0.04 10.75 -6.80
C TYR A 122 -1.12 11.79 -7.07
N SER A 123 -0.98 12.53 -8.18
CA SER A 123 -2.00 13.46 -8.63
C SER A 123 -2.15 13.46 -10.15
N ILE A 124 -3.38 13.65 -10.64
CA ILE A 124 -3.71 13.90 -12.05
C ILE A 124 -4.48 15.21 -12.13
N PHE A 125 -3.98 16.17 -12.92
CA PHE A 125 -4.70 17.40 -13.23
C PHE A 125 -5.67 17.18 -14.38
N LEU A 126 -6.96 17.48 -14.15
CA LEU A 126 -8.05 17.26 -15.12
C LEU A 126 -8.62 18.57 -15.69
N GLY A 127 -8.12 19.74 -15.27
CA GLY A 127 -8.67 21.05 -15.64
C GLY A 127 -8.54 21.45 -17.12
N GLY A 128 -7.95 20.60 -17.98
CA GLY A 128 -7.78 20.85 -19.42
C GLY A 128 -8.60 19.94 -20.34
N LEU A 129 -9.38 19.00 -19.82
CA LEU A 129 -10.20 18.09 -20.62
C LEU A 129 -11.47 18.81 -21.10
N LYS A 130 -11.37 19.56 -22.19
CA LYS A 130 -12.55 20.03 -22.92
C LYS A 130 -13.10 18.86 -23.73
N TYR A 131 -14.30 18.40 -23.40
CA TYR A 131 -15.03 17.42 -24.20
C TYR A 131 -15.64 18.13 -25.41
N ASN A 132 -14.81 18.45 -26.42
CA ASN A 132 -15.33 18.98 -27.67
C ASN A 132 -15.80 17.81 -28.53
N SER A 133 -17.10 17.75 -28.79
CA SER A 133 -17.79 16.69 -29.53
C SER A 133 -17.52 16.68 -31.04
N HIS A 134 -16.67 17.56 -31.58
CA HIS A 134 -16.49 17.72 -33.03
C HIS A 134 -15.07 17.96 -33.55
N ASP A 135 -14.05 17.95 -32.69
CA ASP A 135 -12.64 18.09 -33.14
C ASP A 135 -11.82 16.92 -32.62
N THR A 136 -10.95 16.38 -33.47
CA THR A 136 -9.96 15.37 -33.06
C THR A 136 -9.18 15.90 -31.86
N PRO A 137 -9.31 15.28 -30.67
CA PRO A 137 -8.74 15.85 -29.48
C PRO A 137 -7.22 15.81 -29.64
N LYS A 138 -6.58 16.98 -29.70
CA LYS A 138 -5.18 17.13 -29.27
C LYS A 138 -5.17 16.80 -27.77
N GLN A 139 -5.17 15.51 -27.47
CA GLN A 139 -5.25 14.95 -26.14
C GLN A 139 -3.97 15.36 -25.42
N LYS A 140 -4.04 16.43 -24.62
CA LYS A 140 -3.03 16.65 -23.57
C LYS A 140 -3.18 15.45 -22.64
N ASN A 141 -2.30 14.47 -22.80
CA ASN A 141 -2.23 13.31 -21.91
C ASN A 141 -2.21 13.83 -20.47
N ALA A 142 -3.23 13.49 -19.69
CA ALA A 142 -3.31 13.87 -18.29
C ALA A 142 -2.13 13.19 -17.57
N MET A 143 -1.09 13.98 -17.25
CA MET A 143 0.16 13.44 -16.74
C MET A 143 0.02 13.12 -15.26
N VAL A 144 0.31 11.86 -14.90
CA VAL A 144 0.37 11.41 -13.52
C VAL A 144 1.64 11.94 -12.88
N LYS A 145 1.50 12.70 -11.79
CA LYS A 145 2.64 13.21 -11.02
C LYS A 145 2.77 12.42 -9.72
N LYS A 146 3.96 11.86 -9.48
CA LYS A 146 4.32 11.25 -8.19
C LYS A 146 4.95 12.31 -7.30
N HIS A 147 4.56 12.32 -6.02
CA HIS A 147 5.01 13.28 -5.02
C HIS A 147 5.83 12.59 -3.94
N GLY A 148 6.94 13.22 -3.55
CA GLY A 148 7.71 12.80 -2.40
C GLY A 148 7.00 13.18 -1.08
N TRP A 149 7.23 12.35 -0.05
CA TRP A 149 6.81 12.60 1.32
C TRP A 149 7.36 13.94 1.83
N SER A 150 6.57 14.67 2.61
CA SER A 150 7.00 15.91 3.27
C SER A 150 7.61 15.65 4.65
N ASP A 151 7.15 14.61 5.35
CA ASP A 151 7.60 14.22 6.69
C ASP A 151 9.03 13.62 6.64
N SER A 152 9.92 14.13 7.49
CA SER A 152 11.34 13.73 7.52
C SER A 152 11.55 12.30 8.01
N LEU A 153 10.78 11.87 9.00
CA LEU A 153 10.85 10.51 9.53
C LEU A 153 10.39 9.51 8.46
N LEU A 154 9.30 9.79 7.75
CA LEU A 154 8.86 8.92 6.64
C LEU A 154 9.89 8.86 5.51
N LYS A 155 10.56 9.96 5.17
CA LYS A 155 11.65 9.94 4.17
C LYS A 155 12.77 8.98 4.58
N GLU A 156 13.18 9.03 5.84
CA GLU A 156 14.19 8.14 6.40
C GLU A 156 13.72 6.68 6.40
N LEU A 157 12.51 6.42 6.92
CA LEU A 157 11.94 5.06 7.01
C LEU A 157 11.76 4.40 5.64
N VAL A 158 11.35 5.14 4.61
CA VAL A 158 11.19 4.61 3.25
C VAL A 158 12.54 4.31 2.59
N GLN A 159 13.57 5.09 2.92
CA GLN A 159 14.93 4.88 2.43
C GLN A 159 15.72 3.88 3.28
N TRP A 160 15.15 3.43 4.41
CA TRP A 160 15.85 2.56 5.34
C TRP A 160 16.19 1.24 4.65
N LYS A 161 17.43 1.17 4.19
CA LYS A 161 18.01 -0.05 3.64
C LYS A 161 18.10 -1.03 4.80
N ARG A 162 17.28 -2.08 4.75
CA ARG A 162 17.42 -3.20 5.67
C ARG A 162 18.83 -3.75 5.51
N ILE A 163 19.64 -3.58 6.55
CA ILE A 163 21.08 -3.91 6.56
C ILE A 163 21.27 -5.43 6.66
N TYR A 164 20.24 -6.13 7.14
CA TYR A 164 20.13 -7.58 7.20
C TYR A 164 18.92 -8.02 6.36
N VAL A 165 19.13 -8.25 5.08
CA VAL A 165 18.18 -8.96 4.20
C VAL A 165 18.88 -10.20 3.68
N ASP A 166 19.17 -11.14 4.57
CA ASP A 166 19.49 -12.49 4.13
C ASP A 166 19.22 -13.51 5.24
N PRO A 167 18.43 -14.54 4.97
CA PRO A 167 18.91 -15.89 5.07
C PRO A 167 19.32 -16.28 3.66
N ASN A 168 20.62 -16.38 3.41
CA ASN A 168 21.18 -16.81 2.13
C ASN A 168 20.54 -18.14 1.78
N CYS A 169 19.55 -18.09 0.90
CA CYS A 169 18.66 -19.22 0.67
C CYS A 169 19.24 -20.06 -0.46
N SER A 170 20.38 -20.69 -0.18
CA SER A 170 20.80 -21.91 -0.86
C SER A 170 19.90 -23.08 -0.40
N LEU A 171 18.58 -22.94 -0.59
CA LEU A 171 17.60 -23.99 -0.34
C LEU A 171 17.86 -25.13 -1.32
N ARG A 172 18.48 -26.21 -0.84
CA ARG A 172 18.28 -27.54 -1.44
C ARG A 172 16.85 -27.92 -1.14
N TYR A 173 15.97 -27.79 -2.13
CA TYR A 173 14.60 -28.28 -2.06
C TYR A 173 14.63 -29.80 -1.84
N HIS A 174 14.54 -30.25 -0.59
CA HIS A 174 14.07 -31.61 -0.33
C HIS A 174 12.56 -31.58 -0.53
N VAL A 175 12.15 -31.79 -1.79
CA VAL A 175 10.76 -32.00 -2.14
C VAL A 175 10.31 -33.25 -1.40
N LEU A 176 9.58 -33.07 -0.30
CA LEU A 176 8.79 -34.17 0.26
C LEU A 176 7.76 -34.56 -0.81
N PRO A 177 7.67 -35.83 -1.20
CA PRO A 177 6.72 -36.25 -2.22
C PRO A 177 5.33 -36.22 -1.61
N MET A 178 4.51 -35.24 -1.97
CA MET A 178 3.11 -35.23 -1.58
C MET A 178 2.22 -35.04 -2.81
N LYS A 179 1.22 -35.92 -2.86
CA LYS A 179 0.29 -36.17 -3.96
C LYS A 179 -0.39 -34.89 -4.45
N GLU A 180 -0.56 -34.87 -5.76
CA GLU A 180 -1.36 -33.96 -6.56
C GLU A 180 -2.62 -33.52 -5.82
N ILE A 181 -2.73 -32.22 -5.58
CA ILE A 181 -3.58 -31.23 -6.26
C ILE A 181 -2.80 -29.92 -5.99
N VAL A 182 -2.67 -28.94 -6.89
CA VAL A 182 -3.53 -27.76 -6.94
C VAL A 182 -3.04 -26.82 -8.08
N ALA A 183 -3.97 -26.06 -8.64
CA ALA A 183 -3.79 -24.96 -9.59
C ALA A 183 -2.56 -24.06 -9.32
N ARG A 184 -2.05 -23.44 -10.40
CA ARG A 184 -0.84 -22.58 -10.42
C ARG A 184 -0.77 -21.53 -9.31
N ASP A 185 -1.90 -20.96 -8.89
CA ASP A 185 -1.95 -19.94 -7.83
C ASP A 185 -1.58 -20.51 -6.45
N THR A 186 -1.90 -21.78 -6.21
CA THR A 186 -1.58 -22.46 -4.95
C THR A 186 -0.12 -22.88 -4.88
N LEU A 187 0.54 -23.10 -6.02
CA LEU A 187 1.97 -23.43 -6.06
C LEU A 187 2.84 -22.27 -5.56
N GLN A 188 2.47 -21.02 -5.88
CA GLN A 188 3.21 -19.84 -5.39
C GLN A 188 2.97 -19.60 -3.89
N ALA A 189 1.72 -19.69 -3.45
CA ALA A 189 1.39 -19.61 -2.03
C ALA A 189 2.11 -20.70 -1.22
N HIS A 190 2.20 -21.91 -1.77
CA HIS A 190 2.92 -23.03 -1.15
C HIS A 190 4.43 -22.78 -1.05
N LYS A 191 5.06 -22.24 -2.10
CA LYS A 191 6.48 -21.85 -2.06
C LYS A 191 6.75 -20.80 -0.97
N VAL A 192 5.85 -19.81 -0.84
CA VAL A 192 5.94 -18.80 0.21
C VAL A 192 5.79 -19.44 1.58
N LEU A 193 4.83 -20.34 1.78
CA LEU A 193 4.62 -21.02 3.06
C LEU A 193 5.82 -21.87 3.48
N ILE A 194 6.43 -22.61 2.54
CA ILE A 194 7.66 -23.37 2.79
C ILE A 194 8.80 -22.44 3.19
N ALA A 195 9.04 -21.39 2.42
CA ALA A 195 10.10 -20.43 2.71
C ALA A 195 9.88 -19.75 4.07
N LEU A 196 8.62 -19.45 4.43
CA LEU A 196 8.25 -18.85 5.71
C LEU A 196 8.54 -19.81 6.88
N ARG A 197 8.11 -21.07 6.78
CA ARG A 197 8.38 -22.12 7.78
C ARG A 197 9.88 -22.28 8.03
N GLU A 198 10.65 -22.42 6.97
CA GLU A 198 12.10 -22.53 6.99
C GLU A 198 12.78 -21.29 7.61
N SER A 199 12.23 -20.11 7.36
CA SER A 199 12.70 -18.85 7.93
C SER A 199 12.41 -18.76 9.43
N VAL A 200 11.24 -19.22 9.87
CA VAL A 200 10.87 -19.30 11.29
C VAL A 200 11.78 -20.30 12.01
N MET A 201 11.94 -21.52 11.49
CA MET A 201 12.85 -22.53 12.06
C MET A 201 14.26 -21.99 12.28
N ARG A 202 14.88 -21.36 11.26
CA ARG A 202 16.25 -20.84 11.41
C ARG A 202 16.37 -19.77 12.49
N ARG A 203 15.35 -18.93 12.67
CA ARG A 203 15.35 -17.86 13.67
C ARG A 203 15.05 -18.35 15.08
N THR A 204 14.43 -19.51 15.23
CA THR A 204 14.05 -20.08 16.52
C THR A 204 15.07 -21.09 17.02
N VAL A 205 15.62 -21.91 16.13
CA VAL A 205 16.61 -22.96 16.44
C VAL A 205 18.02 -22.40 16.59
N SER A 206 18.36 -21.33 15.86
CA SER A 206 19.72 -20.76 15.84
C SER A 206 19.93 -19.58 16.80
N SER A 207 18.88 -19.13 17.50
CA SER A 207 19.01 -18.05 18.47
C SER A 207 19.44 -18.60 19.83
N THR A 208 20.61 -18.14 20.28
CA THR A 208 21.22 -18.26 21.61
C THR A 208 20.33 -17.84 22.80
N ILE A 209 19.05 -17.50 22.54
CA ILE A 209 18.03 -17.15 23.52
C ILE A 209 17.78 -18.30 24.51
N PHE A 210 18.01 -19.55 24.09
CA PHE A 210 17.80 -20.75 24.91
C PHE A 210 18.93 -21.10 25.89
N GLN A 211 20.11 -20.46 25.82
CA GLN A 211 21.23 -20.85 26.69
C GLN A 211 21.28 -20.08 28.01
N SER A 212 20.49 -19.01 28.21
CA SER A 212 20.59 -18.16 29.41
C SER A 212 19.47 -18.34 30.45
N ALA A 213 18.44 -19.17 30.21
CA ALA A 213 17.30 -19.29 31.14
C ALA A 213 16.95 -20.75 31.47
N ARG A 214 17.80 -21.42 32.25
CA ARG A 214 17.40 -22.60 33.06
C ARG A 214 16.99 -22.18 34.48
N ILE A 215 16.07 -21.23 34.60
CA ILE A 215 15.49 -20.86 35.91
C ILE A 215 13.99 -20.60 35.74
N GLY A 216 13.18 -21.62 36.07
CA GLY A 216 11.75 -21.52 36.46
C GLY A 216 10.72 -21.19 35.37
N ASP A 217 9.76 -22.11 35.16
CA ASP A 217 8.34 -21.98 34.73
C ASP A 217 7.83 -20.75 33.93
N CYS A 218 8.66 -20.12 33.10
CA CYS A 218 8.23 -19.04 32.21
C CYS A 218 8.32 -19.49 30.74
N ALA A 219 7.24 -19.31 29.98
CA ALA A 219 7.27 -19.49 28.52
C ALA A 219 8.26 -18.49 27.90
N PRO A 220 9.37 -18.94 27.26
CA PRO A 220 10.51 -18.08 26.90
C PRO A 220 10.28 -17.23 25.65
N VAL A 221 9.10 -17.33 25.02
CA VAL A 221 8.77 -16.65 23.77
C VAL A 221 7.46 -15.90 23.92
N ALA A 222 7.52 -14.58 23.84
CA ALA A 222 6.35 -13.73 23.67
C ALA A 222 6.22 -13.36 22.19
N ILE A 223 5.18 -13.85 21.53
CA ILE A 223 4.75 -13.31 20.23
C ILE A 223 3.87 -12.11 20.53
N LEU A 224 4.35 -10.90 20.23
CA LEU A 224 3.51 -9.71 20.30
C LEU A 224 2.59 -9.72 19.07
N PHE A 225 1.37 -10.24 19.24
CA PHE A 225 0.39 -10.29 18.17
C PHE A 225 -0.09 -8.88 17.83
N SER A 226 0.05 -8.50 16.55
CA SER A 226 -0.73 -7.37 16.00
C SER A 226 -2.21 -7.72 15.78
N GLY A 227 -2.64 -8.96 16.11
CA GLY A 227 -4.01 -9.44 15.94
C GLY A 227 -4.40 -9.80 14.49
N GLY A 228 -3.43 -9.84 13.57
CA GLY A 228 -3.67 -10.07 12.13
C GLY A 228 -3.39 -11.51 11.67
N LEU A 229 -3.86 -11.83 10.45
CA LEU A 229 -3.65 -13.14 9.79
C LEU A 229 -2.16 -13.51 9.71
N ASP A 230 -1.30 -12.57 9.34
CA ASP A 230 0.14 -12.80 9.18
C ASP A 230 0.78 -13.24 10.50
N SER A 231 0.44 -12.57 11.61
CA SER A 231 0.92 -12.95 12.95
C SER A 231 0.36 -14.30 13.41
N MET A 232 -0.87 -14.64 13.03
CA MET A 232 -1.46 -15.95 13.32
C MET A 232 -0.70 -17.06 12.57
N ILE A 233 -0.43 -16.88 11.27
CA ILE A 233 0.32 -17.85 10.47
C ILE A 233 1.73 -18.04 11.03
N LEU A 234 2.43 -16.95 11.38
CA LEU A 234 3.75 -17.02 11.98
C LEU A 234 3.75 -17.73 13.34
N ALA A 235 2.72 -17.51 14.16
CA ALA A 235 2.59 -18.18 15.45
C ALA A 235 2.30 -19.68 15.31
N THR A 236 1.41 -20.06 14.40
CA THR A 236 1.16 -21.48 14.08
C THR A 236 2.45 -22.15 13.60
N LEU A 237 3.17 -21.53 12.65
CA LEU A 237 4.44 -22.08 12.18
C LEU A 237 5.47 -22.18 13.31
N LEU A 238 5.54 -21.19 14.20
CA LEU A 238 6.43 -21.22 15.35
C LEU A 238 6.11 -22.38 16.30
N ASP A 239 4.85 -22.59 16.66
CA ASP A 239 4.41 -23.70 17.49
C ASP A 239 4.85 -25.05 16.90
N GLU A 240 4.64 -25.24 15.59
CA GLU A 240 5.11 -26.43 14.89
C GLU A 240 6.64 -26.58 14.95
N CYS A 241 7.39 -25.48 14.85
CA CYS A 241 8.86 -25.51 14.94
C CYS A 241 9.37 -25.84 16.35
N LEU A 242 8.66 -25.43 17.40
CA LEU A 242 9.02 -25.69 18.79
C LEU A 242 8.73 -27.14 19.19
N ASN A 243 7.66 -27.73 18.66
CA ASN A 243 7.26 -29.12 18.91
C ASN A 243 8.07 -30.17 18.10
N SER A 244 8.93 -29.72 17.18
CA SER A 244 9.74 -30.57 16.28
C SER A 244 11.15 -30.88 16.81
N THR A 245 11.49 -30.42 18.02
CA THR A 245 12.75 -30.69 18.74
C THR A 245 12.50 -31.56 19.95
#